data_AF-A0A0L6WE28-F1
#
_entry.id   AF-A0A0L6WE28-F1
#
_cell.length_a   1.000
_cell.length_b   1.000
_cell.length_c   1.000
_cell.angle_alpha   90.00
_cell.angle_beta   90.00
_cell.angle_gamma   90.00
#
_symmetry.space_group_name_H-M   'P 1'
#
loop_
_entity.id
_entity.type
_entity.pdbx_description
1 polymer ?
#
loop_
_entity_poly.entity_id
_entity_poly.type
_entity_poly.pdbx_seq_one_letter_code
_entity_poly.pdbx_strand_id
1 'polypeptide(L)' 'GHCPLNHYLHHFNRKDLPLCDTCHQAPEMVAHYLLECHVYDRFHYKMHRTTGMRPEAMSKLLTEEDAIRVLFRYINCTH' A
#
# COMPACT_ATOMS: atom_id res chain seq x y z
N GLY A 1 10.96 -7.15 3.17
CA GLY A 1 10.51 -5.87 3.74
C GLY A 1 10.16 -4.92 2.62
N HIS A 2 8.89 -4.81 2.27
CA HIS A 2 8.41 -3.87 1.24
C HIS A 2 8.22 -2.50 1.90
N CYS A 3 9.35 -1.85 2.20
CA CYS A 3 9.37 -0.40 2.26
C CYS A 3 8.93 0.10 0.87
N PRO A 4 8.14 1.19 0.72
CA PRO A 4 7.83 1.85 -0.56
C PRO A 4 9.13 2.31 -1.24
N LEU A 5 9.85 1.35 -1.81
CA LEU A 5 11.27 1.46 -2.02
C LEU A 5 11.52 2.23 -3.31
N ASN A 6 10.65 2.11 -4.32
CA ASN A 6 10.95 2.64 -5.64
C ASN A 6 10.83 4.16 -5.77
N HIS A 7 9.84 4.80 -5.14
CA HIS A 7 9.80 6.26 -5.12
C HIS A 7 11.00 6.84 -4.35
N TYR A 8 11.32 6.25 -3.19
CA TYR A 8 12.50 6.65 -2.40
C TYR A 8 13.80 6.41 -3.19
N LEU A 9 13.99 5.25 -3.79
CA LEU A 9 15.16 4.93 -4.61
C LEU A 9 15.28 5.82 -5.84
N HIS A 10 14.17 6.16 -6.50
CA HIS A 10 14.17 7.11 -7.62
C HIS A 10 14.63 8.50 -7.16
N HIS A 11 14.24 8.96 -5.97
CA HIS A 11 14.74 10.22 -5.40
C HIS A 11 16.27 10.20 -5.19
N PHE A 12 16.86 9.04 -4.89
CA PHE A 12 18.31 8.85 -4.78
C PHE A 12 18.98 8.37 -6.08
N ASN A 13 18.31 8.46 -7.24
CA ASN A 13 18.80 7.97 -8.53
C ASN A 13 19.24 6.49 -8.54
N ARG A 14 18.65 5.67 -7.68
CA ARG A 14 18.91 4.21 -7.62
C ARG A 14 17.93 3.38 -8.43
N LYS A 15 16.92 4.01 -9.02
CA LYS A 15 15.96 3.39 -9.94
C LYS A 15 15.53 4.40 -10.99
N ASP A 16 15.53 3.99 -12.25
CA ASP A 16 15.22 4.88 -13.40
C ASP A 16 13.77 5.36 -13.43
N LEU A 17 12.85 4.56 -12.89
CA LEU A 17 11.43 4.87 -12.87
C LEU A 17 10.85 4.64 -11.46
N PRO A 18 10.04 5.57 -10.94
CA PRO A 18 9.45 5.43 -9.61
C PRO A 18 8.26 4.46 -9.60
N LEU A 19 8.06 3.68 -10.65
CA LEU A 19 6.87 2.84 -10.83
C LEU A 19 6.83 1.67 -9.84
N CYS A 20 5.61 1.28 -9.48
CA CYS A 20 5.32 0.07 -8.73
C CYS A 20 5.67 -1.17 -9.55
N ASP A 21 6.46 -2.07 -8.96
CA ASP A 21 6.94 -3.30 -9.62
C ASP A 21 5.85 -4.34 -9.83
N THR A 22 4.68 -4.18 -9.21
CA THR A 22 3.56 -5.11 -9.41
C THR A 22 2.61 -4.60 -10.48
N CYS A 23 2.16 -3.36 -10.38
CA CYS A 23 1.15 -2.82 -11.29
C CYS A 23 1.74 -2.10 -12.52
N HIS A 24 2.98 -1.62 -12.43
CA HIS A 24 3.67 -0.83 -13.45
C HIS A 24 2.93 0.41 -13.97
N GLN A 25 1.87 0.86 -13.28
CA GLN A 25 0.95 1.89 -13.76
C GLN A 25 1.05 3.21 -13.01
N ALA A 26 1.53 3.19 -11.76
CA ALA A 26 1.66 4.37 -10.93
C ALA A 26 2.97 4.34 -10.14
N PRO A 27 3.45 5.51 -9.66
CA PRO A 27 4.56 5.56 -8.75
C PRO A 27 4.31 4.71 -7.50
N GLU A 28 5.31 3.96 -7.05
CA GLU A 28 5.22 3.18 -5.82
C GLU A 28 5.30 4.09 -4.61
N MET A 29 4.13 4.48 -4.11
CA MET A 29 3.98 5.18 -2.85
C MET A 29 3.33 4.25 -1.82
N VAL A 30 3.51 4.52 -0.52
CA VAL A 30 2.81 3.78 0.55
C VAL A 30 1.30 3.81 0.31
N ALA A 31 0.77 4.98 -0.04
CA ALA A 31 -0.64 5.15 -0.36
C ALA A 31 -1.06 4.30 -1.56
N HIS A 32 -0.22 4.25 -2.60
CA HIS A 32 -0.50 3.43 -3.78
C HIS A 32 -0.54 1.94 -3.41
N TYR A 33 0.51 1.43 -2.76
CA TYR A 33 0.59 0.03 -2.31
C TYR A 33 -0.60 -0.34 -1.42
N LEU A 34 -0.87 0.45 -0.38
CA LEU A 34 -1.90 0.12 0.62
C LEU A 34 -3.33 0.38 0.16
N LEU A 35 -3.59 1.31 -0.76
CA LEU A 35 -4.97 1.76 -1.06
C LEU A 35 -5.34 1.87 -2.53
N GLU A 36 -4.42 1.79 -3.48
CA GLU A 36 -4.71 2.12 -4.89
C GLU A 36 -4.22 1.09 -5.91
N CYS A 37 -3.28 0.22 -5.52
CA CYS A 37 -2.71 -0.78 -6.41
C CYS A 37 -3.73 -1.88 -6.73
N HIS A 38 -4.24 -1.87 -7.97
CA HIS A 38 -5.28 -2.78 -8.45
C HIS A 38 -4.91 -4.27 -8.34
N VAL A 39 -3.62 -4.60 -8.37
CA VAL A 39 -3.12 -5.97 -8.16
C VAL A 39 -3.58 -6.53 -6.81
N TYR A 40 -3.82 -5.65 -5.84
CA TYR A 40 -4.23 -5.98 -4.49
C TYR A 40 -5.68 -5.63 -4.17
N ASP A 41 -6.52 -5.34 -5.17
CA ASP A 41 -7.93 -4.95 -5.00
C ASP A 41 -8.72 -5.91 -4.10
N ARG A 42 -8.44 -7.21 -4.21
CA ARG A 42 -9.08 -8.24 -3.36
C ARG A 42 -8.79 -8.04 -1.88
N PHE A 43 -7.58 -7.58 -1.54
CA PHE A 43 -7.20 -7.29 -0.17
C PHE A 43 -7.67 -5.91 0.26
N HIS A 44 -7.64 -4.92 -0.63
CA HIS A 44 -8.22 -3.60 -0.39
C HIS A 44 -9.71 -3.67 -0.09
N TYR A 45 -10.47 -4.53 -0.79
CA TYR A 45 -11.90 -4.72 -0.50
C TYR A 45 -12.15 -5.14 0.96
N LYS A 46 -11.36 -6.08 1.49
CA LYS A 46 -11.46 -6.49 2.89
C LYS A 46 -11.05 -5.36 3.83
N MET A 47 -10.00 -4.63 3.48
CA MET A 47 -9.49 -3.52 4.27
C MET A 47 -10.47 -2.35 4.34
N HIS A 48 -11.05 -1.94 3.20
CA HIS A 48 -12.07 -0.90 3.11
C HIS A 48 -13.35 -1.23 3.89
N ARG A 49 -13.72 -2.50 4.00
CA ARG A 49 -14.85 -2.90 4.86
C ARG A 49 -14.58 -2.67 6.34
N THR A 50 -13.32 -2.70 6.76
CA THR A 50 -12.92 -2.45 8.15
C THR A 50 -12.66 -0.97 8.42
N THR A 51 -11.97 -0.28 7.51
CA THR A 51 -11.48 1.10 7.74
C THR A 51 -12.36 2.19 7.11
N GLY A 52 -13.33 1.82 6.28
CA GLY A 52 -14.08 2.76 5.45
C GLY A 52 -13.31 3.22 4.20
N MET A 53 -13.97 4.09 3.42
CA MET A 53 -13.42 4.68 2.20
C MET A 53 -12.60 5.95 2.53
N ARG A 54 -11.70 6.35 1.63
CA ARG A 54 -10.79 7.50 1.76
C ARG A 54 -11.54 8.80 2.13
N PRO A 55 -10.90 9.77 2.82
CA PRO A 55 -9.46 9.92 3.12
C PRO A 55 -9.00 9.33 4.46
N GLU A 56 -9.93 8.93 5.32
CA GLU A 56 -9.64 8.52 6.71
C GLU A 56 -8.99 7.13 6.81
N ALA A 57 -9.07 6.34 5.74
CA ALA A 57 -8.58 4.97 5.70
C ALA A 57 -7.09 4.85 6.09
N MET A 58 -6.22 5.78 5.66
CA MET A 58 -4.81 5.78 6.07
C MET A 58 -4.64 6.00 7.57
N SER A 59 -5.32 6.98 8.14
CA SER A 59 -5.23 7.27 9.58
C SER A 59 -5.79 6.11 10.40
N LYS A 60 -6.92 5.52 9.97
CA LYS A 60 -7.53 4.37 10.65
C LYS A 60 -6.65 3.12 10.59
N LEU A 61 -6.00 2.83 9.46
CA LEU A 61 -5.04 1.72 9.34
C LEU A 61 -3.88 1.79 10.31
N LEU A 62 -3.50 3.00 10.71
CA LEU A 62 -2.35 3.24 11.59
C LEU A 62 -2.76 3.45 13.05
N THR A 63 -4.06 3.58 13.34
CA THR A 63 -4.56 3.96 14.67
C THR A 63 -5.52 2.93 15.27
N GLU A 64 -6.37 2.28 14.46
CA GLU A 64 -7.35 1.30 14.93
C GLU A 64 -6.73 -0.10 14.99
N GLU A 65 -6.86 -0.77 16.13
CA GLU A 65 -6.24 -2.08 16.36
C GLU A 65 -6.72 -3.15 15.35
N ASP A 66 -8.01 -3.15 15.02
CA ASP A 66 -8.57 -4.08 14.02
C ASP A 66 -8.01 -3.81 12.63
N ALA A 67 -7.85 -2.54 12.26
CA ALA A 67 -7.30 -2.13 10.99
C ALA A 67 -5.80 -2.48 10.88
N ILE A 68 -5.05 -2.31 11.97
CA ILE A 68 -3.63 -2.70 12.08
C ILE A 68 -3.48 -4.22 11.88
N ARG A 69 -4.36 -5.05 12.46
CA ARG A 69 -4.35 -6.51 12.24
C ARG A 69 -4.59 -6.86 10.77
N VAL A 70 -5.50 -6.16 10.10
CA VAL A 70 -5.75 -6.34 8.66
C VAL A 70 -4.54 -5.90 7.84
N LEU A 71 -3.88 -4.80 8.21
CA LEU A 71 -2.65 -4.32 7.58
C LEU A 71 -1.50 -5.34 7.69
N PHE A 72 -1.27 -5.92 8.86
CA PHE A 72 -0.25 -6.96 9.02
C PHE A 72 -0.57 -8.22 8.19
N ARG A 73 -1.84 -8.61 8.11
CA ARG A 73 -2.27 -9.71 7.24
C ARG A 73 -2.03 -9.38 5.76
N TYR A 74 -2.33 -8.15 5.35
CA TYR A 74 -2.07 -7.65 4.01
C TYR A 74 -0.58 -7.75 3.65
N ILE A 75 0.30 -7.27 4.54
CA ILE A 75 1.77 -7.34 4.35
C ILE A 75 2.24 -8.79 4.24
N ASN A 76 1.71 -9.71 5.07
CA ASN A 76 2.07 -11.12 5.02
C ASN A 76 1.55 -11.86 3.78
N CYS A 77 0.42 -11.45 3.20
CA CYS A 77 -0.16 -12.09 2.02
C CYS A 77 0.38 -11.55 0.69
N THR A 78 1.09 -10.43 0.73
CA THR A 78 1.76 -9.82 -0.44
C THR A 78 3.25 -10.14 -0.47
N HIS A 79 3.65 -11.17 0.29
CA HIS A 79 5.01 -11.66 0.52
C HIS A 79 5.36 -12.88 -0.35
#